data_AF-A0A356P6B5-F1
#
_entry.id   AF-A0A356P6B5-F1
#
_cell.length_a   1.000
_cell.length_b   1.000
_cell.length_c   1.000
_cell.angle_alpha   90.00
_cell.angle_beta   90.00
_cell.angle_gamma   90.00
#
_symmetry.space_group_name_H-M   'P 1'
#
loop_
_entity.id
_entity.type
_entity.pdbx_description
1 polymer ?
#
loop_
_entity_poly.entity_id
_entity_poly.type
_entity_poly.pdbx_seq_one_letter_code
_entity_poly.pdbx_strand_id
1 'polypeptide(L)'
;MTKFNYQLAVKITNGVGTMWCAYAFLLIDLMMLPPVIKSNNVMVWVTYIAQTVLQLVLLPIIMVGQNVIQAQNESKAETDHNTLTYLATLQDEQMKEMKNQTAILVKLEELSSKK
;
A
#
# COMPACT_ATOMS: atom_id res chain seq x y z
N MET A 1 -21.63 1.90 21.10
CA MET A 1 -20.48 1.30 21.83
C MET A 1 -19.36 0.78 20.89
N THR A 2 -19.27 1.26 19.64
CA THR A 2 -18.31 0.74 18.64
C THR A 2 -17.06 1.59 18.44
N LYS A 3 -17.13 2.92 18.68
CA LYS A 3 -16.00 3.83 18.46
C LYS A 3 -14.81 3.58 19.39
N PHE A 4 -15.06 3.22 20.65
CA PHE A 4 -14.01 2.93 21.61
C PHE A 4 -13.24 1.64 21.25
N ASN A 5 -13.97 0.55 20.96
CA ASN A 5 -13.35 -0.72 20.55
C ASN A 5 -12.55 -0.57 19.25
N TYR A 6 -13.07 0.21 18.30
CA TYR A 6 -12.36 0.52 17.08
C TYR A 6 -11.08 1.31 17.33
N GLN A 7 -11.15 2.38 18.15
CA GLN A 7 -9.96 3.17 18.50
C GLN A 7 -8.91 2.36 19.25
N LEU A 8 -9.33 1.47 20.13
CA LEU A 8 -8.43 0.57 20.85
C LEU A 8 -7.77 -0.43 19.90
N ALA A 9 -8.55 -1.06 19.02
CA ALA A 9 -8.03 -1.99 18.02
C ALA A 9 -7.00 -1.31 17.11
N VAL A 10 -7.31 -0.11 16.59
CA VAL A 10 -6.37 0.65 15.74
C VAL A 10 -5.10 1.02 16.50
N LYS A 11 -5.19 1.43 17.78
CA LYS A 11 -3.99 1.73 18.58
C LYS A 11 -3.10 0.50 18.79
N ILE A 12 -3.69 -0.65 19.08
CA ILE A 12 -2.94 -1.89 19.28
C ILE A 12 -2.30 -2.32 17.96
N THR A 13 -3.07 -2.39 16.88
CA THR A 13 -2.57 -2.77 15.55
C THR A 13 -1.47 -1.83 15.08
N ASN A 14 -1.61 -0.52 15.28
CA ASN A 14 -0.56 0.43 14.91
C ASN A 14 0.71 0.26 15.76
N GLY A 15 0.58 -0.13 17.03
CA GLY A 15 1.74 -0.43 17.89
C GLY A 15 2.47 -1.70 17.46
N VAL A 16 1.72 -2.78 17.22
CA VAL A 16 2.26 -4.09 16.78
C VAL A 16 2.81 -4.03 15.35
N GLY A 17 2.24 -3.16 14.51
CA GLY A 17 2.67 -2.92 13.13
C GLY A 17 3.91 -2.04 12.97
N THR A 18 4.74 -1.91 14.02
CA THR A 18 6.04 -1.22 13.97
C THR A 18 7.21 -2.21 14.00
N MET A 19 8.33 -1.87 13.36
CA MET A 19 9.56 -2.70 13.39
C MET A 19 10.06 -2.97 14.81
N TRP A 20 9.83 -2.03 15.74
CA TRP A 20 10.18 -2.16 17.14
C TRP A 20 9.50 -3.35 17.82
N CYS A 21 8.25 -3.65 17.48
CA CYS A 21 7.54 -4.81 18.02
C CYS A 21 8.15 -6.13 17.54
N ALA A 22 8.53 -6.20 16.26
CA ALA A 22 9.23 -7.36 15.71
C ALA A 22 10.56 -7.61 16.45
N TYR A 23 11.33 -6.55 16.74
CA TYR A 23 12.57 -6.67 17.52
C TYR A 23 12.32 -7.12 18.96
N ALA A 24 11.26 -6.60 19.62
CA ALA A 24 10.90 -7.01 20.97
C ALA A 24 10.53 -8.50 21.05
N PHE A 25 9.75 -9.01 20.10
CA PHE A 25 9.39 -10.43 20.06
C PHE A 25 10.57 -11.32 19.72
N LEU A 26 11.47 -10.87 18.84
CA LEU A 26 12.70 -11.59 18.56
C LEU A 26 13.62 -11.67 19.78
N LEU A 27 13.68 -10.61 20.61
CA LEU A 27 14.41 -10.64 21.88
C LEU A 27 13.79 -11.60 22.89
N ILE A 28 12.46 -11.64 23.00
CA ILE A 28 11.75 -12.58 23.87
C ILE A 28 12.01 -14.02 23.40
N ASP A 29 11.93 -14.27 22.10
CA ASP A 29 12.20 -15.58 21.51
C ASP A 29 13.64 -16.03 21.75
N LEU A 30 14.62 -15.11 21.72
CA LEU A 30 16.01 -15.40 22.06
C LEU A 30 16.19 -15.85 23.52
N MET A 31 15.36 -15.36 24.46
CA MET A 31 15.37 -15.84 25.84
C MET A 31 14.90 -17.29 25.97
N MET A 32 14.13 -17.80 24.98
CA MET A 32 13.65 -19.18 24.94
C MET A 32 14.63 -20.15 24.26
N LEU A 33 15.72 -19.64 23.68
CA LEU A 33 16.75 -20.44 23.01
C LEU A 33 17.58 -21.35 23.95
N PRO A 34 18.00 -20.93 25.17
CA PRO A 34 18.82 -21.76 26.06
C PRO A 34 18.26 -23.17 26.38
N PRO A 35 16.96 -23.35 26.69
CA PRO A 35 16.42 -24.69 26.92
C PRO A 35 16.37 -25.55 25.65
N VAL A 36 16.16 -24.95 24.47
CA VAL A 36 16.14 -25.67 23.18
C VAL A 36 17.52 -26.26 22.87
N ILE A 37 18.58 -25.47 23.07
CA ILE A 37 19.97 -25.93 22.88
C ILE A 37 20.29 -27.09 23.83
N LYS A 38 19.87 -26.99 25.09
CA LYS A 38 20.09 -28.06 26.09
C LYS A 38 19.37 -29.37 25.75
N SER A 39 18.25 -29.31 25.00
CA SER A 39 17.50 -30.50 24.62
C SER A 39 18.19 -31.36 23.58
N ASN A 40 19.15 -30.81 22.81
CA ASN A 40 19.98 -31.49 21.79
C ASN A 40 19.22 -32.42 20.82
N ASN A 41 17.94 -32.15 20.59
CA ASN A 41 17.04 -32.98 19.78
C ASN A 41 16.54 -32.18 18.58
N VAL A 42 16.72 -32.73 17.38
CA VAL A 42 16.32 -32.11 16.11
C VAL A 42 14.83 -31.75 16.09
N MET A 43 13.97 -32.58 16.67
CA MET A 43 12.53 -32.31 16.72
C MET A 43 12.23 -31.02 17.48
N VAL A 44 12.90 -30.79 18.60
CA VAL A 44 12.70 -29.59 19.44
C VAL A 44 13.16 -28.33 18.72
N TRP A 45 14.26 -28.41 17.96
CA TRP A 45 14.72 -27.31 17.11
C TRP A 45 13.71 -26.95 16.01
N VAL A 46 13.19 -27.96 15.31
CA VAL A 46 12.20 -27.74 14.25
C VAL A 46 10.92 -27.14 14.83
N THR A 47 10.44 -27.64 15.97
CA THR A 47 9.25 -27.09 16.65
C THR A 47 9.47 -25.66 17.11
N TYR A 48 10.63 -25.35 17.71
CA TYR A 48 10.96 -23.98 18.13
C TYR A 48 10.95 -23.00 16.94
N ILE A 49 11.65 -23.34 15.86
CA ILE A 49 11.70 -22.47 14.68
C ILE A 49 10.30 -22.31 14.05
N ALA A 50 9.55 -23.40 13.90
CA ALA A 50 8.23 -23.36 13.27
C ALA A 50 7.16 -22.64 14.12
N GLN A 51 7.20 -22.79 15.45
CA GLN A 51 6.15 -22.26 16.32
C GLN A 51 6.51 -20.94 16.99
N THR A 52 7.70 -20.78 17.55
CA THR A 52 8.00 -19.54 18.30
C THR A 52 8.58 -18.50 17.36
N VAL A 53 9.63 -18.84 16.59
CA VAL A 53 10.26 -17.90 15.67
C VAL A 53 9.29 -17.50 14.55
N LEU A 54 8.82 -18.49 13.77
CA LEU A 54 7.99 -18.24 12.59
C LEU A 54 6.56 -17.80 12.91
N GLN A 55 5.99 -18.10 14.09
CA GLN A 55 4.62 -17.68 14.38
C GLN A 55 4.57 -16.35 15.13
N LEU A 56 5.42 -16.17 16.14
CA LEU A 56 5.41 -14.97 16.97
C LEU A 56 5.98 -13.76 16.23
N VAL A 57 7.08 -13.94 15.51
CA VAL A 57 7.81 -12.82 14.89
C VAL A 57 7.25 -12.48 13.50
N LEU A 58 6.67 -13.44 12.81
CA LEU A 58 6.16 -13.25 11.45
C LEU A 58 4.92 -12.34 11.40
N LEU A 59 4.03 -12.42 12.39
CA LEU A 59 2.80 -11.61 12.40
C LEU A 59 3.07 -10.09 12.42
N PRO A 60 3.91 -9.54 13.34
CA PRO A 60 4.31 -8.13 13.28
C PRO A 60 5.04 -7.75 11.99
N ILE A 61 5.94 -8.61 11.49
CA ILE A 61 6.72 -8.34 10.28
C ILE A 61 5.79 -8.22 9.06
N ILE A 62 4.82 -9.13 8.90
CA ILE A 62 3.83 -9.06 7.83
C ILE A 62 3.05 -7.74 7.93
N MET A 63 2.63 -7.36 9.14
CA MET A 63 1.87 -6.13 9.36
C MET A 63 2.69 -4.88 9.01
N VAL A 64 3.97 -4.82 9.38
CA VAL A 64 4.87 -3.72 8.97
C VAL A 64 5.01 -3.70 7.44
N GLY A 65 5.22 -4.86 6.81
CA GLY A 65 5.33 -4.96 5.36
C GLY A 65 4.08 -4.43 4.64
N GLN A 66 2.90 -4.79 5.15
CA GLN A 66 1.62 -4.29 4.66
C GLN A 66 1.49 -2.77 4.83
N ASN A 67 1.88 -2.23 5.99
CA ASN A 67 1.85 -0.78 6.24
C ASN A 67 2.76 0.00 5.27
N VAL A 68 3.96 -0.52 4.97
CA VAL A 68 4.89 0.10 4.01
C VAL A 68 4.33 0.07 2.59
N ILE A 69 3.77 -1.08 2.17
CA ILE A 69 3.15 -1.22 0.85
C ILE A 69 1.94 -0.28 0.73
N GLN A 70 1.12 -0.16 1.77
CA GLN A 70 -0.03 0.72 1.77
C GLN A 70 0.39 2.19 1.61
N ALA A 71 1.40 2.64 2.35
CA ALA A 71 1.93 4.01 2.22
C ALA A 71 2.45 4.30 0.80
N GLN A 72 3.10 3.33 0.15
CA GLN A 72 3.52 3.48 -1.25
C GLN A 72 2.33 3.51 -2.22
N ASN A 73 1.31 2.70 -1.97
CA ASN A 73 0.10 2.70 -2.80
C ASN A 73 -0.67 4.02 -2.69
N GLU A 74 -0.74 4.62 -1.50
CA GLU A 74 -1.36 5.93 -1.29
C GLU A 74 -0.61 7.03 -2.05
N SER A 75 0.72 7.05 -1.99
CA SER A 75 1.54 7.99 -2.77
C SER A 75 1.38 7.82 -4.29
N LYS A 76 1.28 6.57 -4.76
CA LYS A 76 0.99 6.28 -6.17
C LYS A 76 -0.42 6.71 -6.56
N ALA A 77 -1.42 6.46 -5.72
CA ALA A 77 -2.80 6.85 -5.98
C ALA A 77 -2.95 8.37 -6.11
N GLU A 78 -2.22 9.15 -5.31
CA GLU A 78 -2.18 10.61 -5.44
C GLU A 78 -1.58 11.05 -6.78
N THR A 79 -0.46 10.44 -7.16
CA THR A 79 0.21 10.73 -8.45
C THR A 79 -0.67 10.36 -9.64
N ASP A 80 -1.33 9.20 -9.58
CA ASP A 80 -2.27 8.72 -10.60
C ASP A 80 -3.49 9.65 -10.68
N HIS A 81 -4.04 10.10 -9.55
CA HIS A 81 -5.16 11.04 -9.53
C HIS A 81 -4.81 12.36 -10.22
N ASN A 82 -3.64 12.92 -9.93
CA ASN A 82 -3.15 14.14 -10.57
C ASN A 82 -2.93 13.94 -12.07
N THR A 83 -2.36 12.81 -12.46
CA THR A 83 -2.12 12.46 -13.87
C THR A 83 -3.44 12.31 -14.63
N LEU A 84 -4.41 11.60 -14.07
CA LEU A 84 -5.74 11.42 -14.67
C LEU A 84 -6.47 12.75 -14.81
N THR A 85 -6.36 13.63 -13.82
CA THR A 85 -6.95 14.98 -13.87
C THR A 85 -6.32 15.79 -15.00
N TYR A 86 -4.99 15.78 -15.12
CA TYR A 86 -4.28 16.45 -16.20
C TYR A 86 -4.69 15.91 -17.58
N LEU A 87 -4.76 14.59 -17.74
CA LEU A 87 -5.20 13.96 -18.98
C LEU A 87 -6.64 14.34 -19.35
N ALA A 88 -7.54 14.43 -18.38
CA ALA A 88 -8.92 14.87 -18.61
C ALA A 88 -8.95 16.32 -19.13
N THR A 89 -8.17 17.22 -18.54
CA THR A 89 -8.10 18.61 -19.01
C THR A 89 -7.52 18.73 -20.43
N LEU A 90 -6.48 17.96 -20.75
CA LEU A 90 -5.94 17.91 -22.10
C LEU A 90 -6.95 17.36 -23.11
N GLN A 91 -7.72 16.35 -22.73
CA GLN A 91 -8.77 15.79 -23.59
C GLN A 91 -9.84 16.84 -23.92
N ASP A 92 -10.26 17.63 -22.94
CA ASP A 92 -11.22 18.73 -23.15
C ASP A 92 -10.65 19.81 -24.09
N GLU A 93 -9.38 20.17 -23.94
CA GLU A 93 -8.70 21.11 -24.84
C GLU A 93 -8.61 20.58 -26.27
N GLN A 94 -8.22 19.32 -26.45
CA GLN A 94 -8.19 18.68 -27.78
C GLN A 94 -9.57 18.62 -28.43
N MET A 95 -10.62 18.31 -27.68
CA MET A 95 -11.99 18.33 -28.19
C MET A 95 -12.42 19.73 -28.64
N LYS A 96 -12.04 20.76 -27.89
CA LYS A 96 -12.31 22.15 -28.28
C LYS A 96 -11.59 22.54 -29.57
N GLU A 97 -10.34 22.12 -29.71
CA GLU A 97 -9.55 22.35 -30.91
C GLU A 97 -10.15 21.66 -32.15
N MET A 98 -10.56 20.40 -32.02
CA MET A 98 -11.26 19.70 -33.11
C MET A 98 -12.55 20.42 -33.53
N LYS A 99 -13.35 20.90 -32.57
CA LYS A 99 -14.57 21.69 -32.88
C LYS A 99 -14.24 22.99 -33.60
N ASN A 100 -13.18 23.68 -33.20
CA ASN A 100 -12.72 24.89 -33.88
C ASN A 100 -12.29 24.59 -35.33
N GLN A 101 -11.52 23.53 -35.54
CA GLN A 101 -11.10 23.09 -36.88
C GLN A 101 -12.30 22.77 -37.76
N THR A 102 -13.29 22.02 -37.25
CA THR A 102 -14.54 21.75 -37.98
C THR A 102 -15.29 23.04 -38.34
N ALA A 103 -15.41 23.99 -37.40
CA ALA A 103 -16.09 25.25 -37.66
C ALA A 103 -15.39 26.11 -38.72
N ILE A 104 -14.06 26.11 -38.74
CA ILE A 104 -13.27 26.80 -39.78
C ILE A 104 -13.49 26.15 -41.14
N LEU A 105 -13.45 24.81 -41.22
CA LEU A 105 -13.67 24.09 -42.47
C LEU A 105 -15.05 24.37 -43.06
N VAL A 106 -16.10 24.38 -42.24
CA VAL A 106 -17.46 24.73 -42.69
C VAL A 106 -17.52 26.16 -43.23
N LYS A 107 -16.90 27.13 -42.56
CA LYS A 107 -16.84 28.52 -43.05
C LYS A 107 -16.09 28.63 -44.38
N LEU A 108 -15.02 27.86 -44.56
CA LEU A 108 -14.26 27.85 -45.82
C LEU A 108 -15.07 27.22 -46.97
N GLU A 109 -15.84 26.17 -46.69
CA GLU A 109 -16.76 25.55 -47.65
C GLU A 109 -17.87 26.52 -48.09
N GLU A 110 -18.49 27.23 -47.14
CA GLU A 110 -19.49 28.26 -47.44
C GLU A 110 -18.93 29.40 -48.30
N LEU A 111 -17.71 29.87 -48.00
CA LEU A 111 -17.04 30.92 -48.78
C LEU A 111 -16.65 30.43 -50.19
N SER A 112 -16.26 29.16 -50.33
CA SER A 112 -15.98 28.55 -51.62
C SER A 112 -17.24 28.35 -52.46
N SER A 113 -18.38 28.05 -51.83
CA SER A 113 -19.68 27.85 -52.52
C SER A 113 -20.32 29.16 -52.97
N LYS A 114 -19.90 30.30 -52.41
CA LYS A 114 -20.46 31.63 -52.72
C LYS A 114 -19.75 32.35 -53.88
N LYS A 115 -18.69 31.76 -54.43
CA LYS A 115 -17.88 32.28 -55.52
C LYS A 115 -18.19 31.54 -56.82
#